data_AF-A0A357TGG4-F1
#
_entry.id   AF-A0A357TGG4-F1
#
_cell.length_a   1.000
_cell.length_b   1.000
_cell.length_c   1.000
_cell.angle_alpha   90.00
_cell.angle_beta   90.00
_cell.angle_gamma   90.00
#
_symmetry.space_group_name_H-M   'P 1'
#
loop_
_entity.id
_entity.type
_entity.pdbx_description
1 polymer ?
#
loop_
_entity_poly.entity_id
_entity_poly.type
_entity_poly.pdbx_seq_one_letter_code
_entity_poly.pdbx_strand_id
1 'polypeptide(L)'
;LDIRDVAVSSRVHLPVFHDGALFYLGDVHASQGDTEYTGTAAETCATVRVKFRLAKRGRLPFMRIEKEDSIIAVHATRPLETAVDQATQHLMGWLVDEFSFSQADAYCLVSTCPDFRINVYQMLVATGMDFVAGAEIPRKYLS
;
A
#
# COMPACT_ATOMS: atom_id res chain seq x y z
N LEU A 1 8.25 4.71 5.20
CA LEU A 1 7.20 4.00 4.39
C LEU A 1 6.71 4.98 3.34
N ASP A 2 6.32 6.18 3.81
CA ASP A 2 6.30 7.42 3.02
C ASP A 2 5.34 7.26 1.86
N ILE A 3 4.11 6.90 2.21
CA ILE A 3 3.04 6.55 1.29
C ILE A 3 2.04 7.69 1.29
N ARG A 4 2.04 8.52 0.23
CA ARG A 4 1.11 9.64 0.09
C ARG A 4 -0.37 9.26 0.13
N ASP A 5 -0.71 8.01 -0.18
CA ASP A 5 -2.09 7.48 -0.12
C ASP A 5 -2.52 7.07 1.30
N VAL A 6 -1.62 7.05 2.29
CA VAL A 6 -1.96 7.00 3.72
C VAL A 6 -2.38 8.39 4.16
N ALA A 7 -3.59 8.77 3.73
CA ALA A 7 -4.15 10.10 3.89
C ALA A 7 -5.52 10.05 4.58
N VAL A 8 -6.11 11.23 4.79
CA VAL A 8 -7.50 11.34 5.23
C VAL A 8 -8.41 10.59 4.26
N SER A 9 -9.45 9.95 4.80
CA SER A 9 -10.42 9.11 4.08
C SER A 9 -9.91 7.73 3.62
N SER A 10 -8.60 7.48 3.62
CA SER A 10 -8.05 6.13 3.39
C SER A 10 -8.29 5.22 4.60
N ARG A 11 -8.55 3.95 4.34
CA ARG A 11 -8.48 2.89 5.36
C ARG A 11 -7.22 2.07 5.14
N VAL A 12 -6.39 1.98 6.18
CA VAL A 12 -5.17 1.18 6.16
C VAL A 12 -5.40 -0.10 6.94
N HIS A 13 -5.07 -1.23 6.33
CA HIS A 13 -5.11 -2.54 6.95
C HIS A 13 -3.68 -2.97 7.25
N LEU A 14 -3.39 -3.24 8.52
CA LEU A 14 -2.08 -3.67 9.00
C LEU A 14 -2.18 -5.09 9.55
N PRO A 15 -1.21 -5.98 9.26
CA PRO A 15 -1.11 -7.26 9.95
C PRO A 15 -0.78 -7.05 11.44
N VAL A 16 -1.42 -7.84 12.31
CA VAL A 16 -1.14 -7.85 13.75
C VAL A 16 -0.17 -8.99 14.06
N PHE A 17 1.04 -8.65 14.49
CA PHE A 17 2.08 -9.63 14.85
C PHE A 17 2.22 -9.86 16.36
N HIS A 18 1.75 -8.91 17.18
CA HIS A 18 1.86 -8.94 18.63
C HIS A 18 0.54 -8.55 19.29
N ASP A 19 0.34 -9.03 20.51
CA ASP A 19 -0.83 -8.70 21.32
C ASP A 19 -0.95 -7.19 21.52
N GLY A 20 -2.19 -6.69 21.36
CA GLY A 20 -2.46 -5.25 21.40
C GLY A 20 -2.02 -4.46 20.17
N ALA A 21 -1.49 -5.13 19.13
CA ALA A 21 -0.99 -4.58 17.86
C ALA A 21 0.18 -3.59 17.95
N LEU A 22 0.37 -2.89 19.08
CA LEU A 22 1.47 -1.95 19.33
C LEU A 22 1.62 -0.92 18.20
N PHE A 23 0.53 -0.24 17.86
CA PHE A 23 0.50 0.72 16.76
C PHE A 23 1.35 1.97 17.04
N TYR A 24 2.14 2.39 16.06
CA TYR A 24 2.90 3.64 16.05
C TYR A 24 2.59 4.46 14.79
N LEU A 25 2.64 5.78 14.94
CA LEU A 25 2.48 6.75 13.86
C LEU A 25 3.35 7.98 14.15
N GLY A 26 3.96 8.53 13.11
CA GLY A 26 4.76 9.74 13.13
C GLY A 26 5.06 10.20 11.71
N ASP A 27 6.03 11.09 11.55
CA ASP A 27 6.58 11.50 10.25
C ASP A 27 5.52 12.02 9.28
N VAL A 28 4.81 13.06 9.72
CA VAL A 28 3.68 13.61 8.94
C VAL A 28 4.20 14.62 7.93
N HIS A 29 3.78 14.45 6.69
CA HIS A 29 4.09 15.34 5.58
C HIS A 29 2.89 16.21 5.21
N ALA A 30 3.10 17.51 5.04
CA ALA A 30 2.09 18.40 4.47
C ALA A 30 1.84 18.12 2.98
N SER A 31 2.88 17.65 2.28
CA SER A 31 2.84 17.13 0.92
C SER A 31 4.04 16.22 0.68
N GLN A 32 3.86 15.20 -0.18
CA GLN A 32 4.90 14.26 -0.56
C GLN A 32 4.72 13.87 -2.03
N GLY A 33 5.82 13.83 -2.78
CA GLY A 33 5.85 13.25 -4.13
C GLY A 33 6.01 11.73 -4.08
N ASP A 34 5.76 11.07 -5.21
CA ASP A 34 6.30 9.71 -5.39
C ASP A 34 7.82 9.74 -5.26
N THR A 35 8.36 8.61 -4.86
CA THR A 35 9.77 8.28 -4.62
C THR A 35 10.40 8.92 -3.39
N GLU A 36 9.84 10.00 -2.86
CA GLU A 36 10.49 10.85 -1.85
C GLU A 36 11.98 11.05 -2.18
N TYR A 37 12.28 11.38 -3.44
CA TYR A 37 13.61 11.19 -4.03
C TYR A 37 14.76 11.84 -3.25
N THR A 38 14.50 12.99 -2.61
CA THR A 38 15.50 13.74 -1.84
C THR A 38 15.68 13.24 -0.40
N GLY A 39 14.89 12.24 0.01
CA GLY A 39 14.87 11.66 1.35
C GLY A 39 14.13 12.47 2.40
N THR A 40 13.35 13.45 1.97
CA THR A 40 12.49 14.27 2.82
C THR A 40 11.27 14.70 2.01
N ALA A 41 10.18 15.00 2.71
CA ALA A 41 9.00 15.63 2.16
C ALA A 41 8.80 17.04 2.75
N ALA A 42 7.59 17.59 2.62
CA ALA A 42 7.22 18.79 3.36
C ALA A 42 6.91 18.43 4.83
N GLU A 43 7.95 18.17 5.61
CA GLU A 43 7.87 17.74 7.01
C GLU A 43 7.07 18.71 7.89
N THR A 44 6.17 18.20 8.72
CA THR A 44 5.36 19.05 9.61
C THR A 44 4.90 18.37 10.89
N CYS A 45 4.54 19.20 11.88
CA CYS A 45 3.83 18.75 13.06
C CYS A 45 2.32 18.66 12.77
N ALA A 46 1.68 17.58 13.22
CA ALA A 46 0.24 17.40 13.06
C ALA A 46 -0.40 16.70 14.25
N THR A 47 -1.70 16.91 14.43
CA THR A 47 -2.55 16.09 15.28
C THR A 47 -3.39 15.17 14.40
N VAL A 48 -3.15 13.86 14.49
CA VAL A 48 -3.85 12.87 13.66
C VAL A 48 -4.92 12.15 14.48
N ARG A 49 -6.15 12.12 13.95
CA ARG A 49 -7.25 11.34 14.54
C ARG A 49 -7.45 10.06 13.74
N VAL A 50 -7.24 8.92 14.39
CA VAL A 50 -7.42 7.59 13.80
C VAL A 50 -8.52 6.82 14.51
N LYS A 51 -9.15 5.88 13.79
CA LYS A 51 -10.14 4.94 14.34
C LYS A 51 -9.68 3.53 14.07
N PHE A 52 -9.52 2.74 15.13
CA PHE A 52 -9.14 1.34 15.02
C PHE A 52 -10.37 0.43 14.99
N ARG A 53 -10.26 -0.63 14.19
CA ARG A 53 -11.18 -1.77 14.18
C ARG A 53 -10.35 -3.03 14.03
N LEU A 54 -10.57 -4.01 14.90
CA LEU A 54 -9.94 -5.31 14.78
C LEU A 54 -10.70 -6.18 13.76
N ALA A 55 -10.04 -6.53 12.67
CA ALA A 55 -10.55 -7.50 11.71
C ALA A 55 -10.07 -8.91 12.11
N LYS A 56 -11.01 -9.79 12.50
CA LYS A 56 -10.72 -11.20 12.81
C LYS A 56 -10.71 -12.02 11.52
N ARG A 57 -9.71 -11.77 10.66
CA ARG A 57 -9.46 -12.49 9.40
C ARG A 57 -8.07 -13.13 9.44
N GLY A 58 -7.72 -13.87 8.38
CA GLY A 58 -6.35 -14.34 8.17
C GLY A 58 -5.33 -13.19 8.19
N ARG A 59 -4.09 -13.49 8.57
CA ARG A 59 -3.02 -12.50 8.61
C ARG A 59 -2.66 -12.06 7.20
N LEU A 60 -2.63 -10.74 6.98
CA LEU A 60 -2.22 -10.16 5.71
C LEU A 60 -0.72 -10.38 5.47
N PRO A 61 -0.28 -10.56 4.21
CA PRO A 61 1.14 -10.68 3.91
C PRO A 61 1.90 -9.36 4.12
N PHE A 62 1.23 -8.23 3.89
CA PHE A 62 1.74 -6.89 4.15
C PHE A 62 0.57 -5.91 4.34
N MET A 63 0.85 -4.61 4.49
CA MET A 63 -0.20 -3.59 4.53
C MET A 63 -0.92 -3.45 3.18
N ARG A 64 -2.19 -3.06 3.25
CA ARG A 64 -3.00 -2.66 2.10
C ARG A 64 -3.87 -1.46 2.43
N ILE A 65 -4.23 -0.69 1.42
CA ILE A 65 -4.94 0.58 1.54
C ILE A 65 -6.22 0.50 0.72
N GLU A 66 -7.32 0.93 1.32
CA GLU A 66 -8.60 1.12 0.67
C GLU A 66 -8.87 2.62 0.56
N LYS A 67 -8.92 3.13 -0.68
CA LYS A 67 -9.38 4.48 -1.02
C LYS A 67 -10.87 4.45 -1.37
N GLU A 68 -11.43 5.62 -1.61
CA GLU A 68 -12.84 5.76 -2.06
C GLU A 68 -13.06 5.10 -3.43
N ASP A 69 -12.10 5.23 -4.33
CA ASP A 69 -12.21 4.87 -5.75
C ASP A 69 -11.26 3.75 -6.19
N SER A 70 -10.29 3.36 -5.34
CA SER A 70 -9.31 2.32 -5.63
C SER A 70 -8.91 1.49 -4.40
N ILE A 71 -8.19 0.40 -4.65
CA ILE A 71 -7.51 -0.40 -3.63
C ILE A 71 -6.02 -0.51 -3.98
N ILE A 72 -5.17 -0.56 -2.96
CA ILE A 72 -3.70 -0.60 -3.12
C ILE A 72 -3.12 -1.70 -2.24
N ALA A 73 -2.40 -2.65 -2.83
CA ALA A 73 -1.54 -3.56 -2.06
C ALA A 73 -0.11 -3.03 -2.05
N VAL A 74 0.56 -3.09 -0.91
CA VAL A 74 1.89 -2.48 -0.72
C VAL A 74 2.92 -3.57 -0.46
N HIS A 75 4.17 -3.30 -0.83
CA HIS A 75 5.31 -4.03 -0.30
C HIS A 75 6.54 -3.11 -0.19
N ALA A 76 7.41 -3.44 0.77
CA ALA A 76 8.65 -2.70 1.02
C ALA A 76 9.82 -3.67 1.03
N THR A 77 10.73 -3.55 0.05
CA THR A 77 11.95 -4.37 -0.04
C THR A 77 12.91 -3.76 -1.06
N ARG A 78 14.14 -4.27 -1.10
CA ARG A 78 15.09 -4.06 -2.21
C ARG A 78 15.34 -5.37 -2.95
N PRO A 79 15.57 -5.31 -4.27
CA PRO A 79 15.53 -4.13 -5.15
C PRO A 79 14.09 -3.71 -5.54
N LEU A 80 13.92 -2.61 -6.29
CA LEU A 80 12.60 -2.02 -6.56
C LEU A 80 11.69 -2.98 -7.33
N GLU A 81 12.25 -3.72 -8.29
CA GLU A 81 11.54 -4.73 -9.06
C GLU A 81 10.93 -5.81 -8.16
N THR A 82 11.58 -6.16 -7.06
CA THR A 82 11.01 -7.10 -6.08
C THR A 82 9.89 -6.46 -5.27
N ALA A 83 10.01 -5.18 -4.90
CA ALA A 83 8.92 -4.46 -4.24
C ALA A 83 7.68 -4.37 -5.14
N VAL A 84 7.86 -4.07 -6.42
CA VAL A 84 6.79 -4.01 -7.42
C VAL A 84 6.15 -5.38 -7.65
N ASP A 85 6.96 -6.42 -7.83
CA ASP A 85 6.48 -7.79 -8.01
C ASP A 85 5.64 -8.25 -6.81
N GLN A 86 6.16 -8.11 -5.60
CA GLN A 86 5.45 -8.54 -4.38
C GLN A 86 4.18 -7.72 -4.13
N ALA A 87 4.20 -6.41 -4.34
CA ALA A 87 2.99 -5.58 -4.24
C ALA A 87 1.93 -6.05 -5.25
N THR A 88 2.33 -6.41 -6.47
CA THR A 88 1.44 -6.92 -7.52
C THR A 88 0.87 -8.29 -7.15
N GLN A 89 1.70 -9.22 -6.67
CA GLN A 89 1.24 -10.52 -6.19
C GLN A 89 0.27 -10.40 -5.01
N HIS A 90 0.53 -9.49 -4.07
CA HIS A 90 -0.39 -9.21 -2.97
C HIS A 90 -1.72 -8.64 -3.46
N LEU A 91 -1.72 -7.79 -4.49
CA LEU A 91 -2.96 -7.28 -5.08
C LEU A 91 -3.75 -8.42 -5.73
N MET A 92 -3.10 -9.25 -6.55
CA MET A 92 -3.76 -10.39 -7.18
C MET A 92 -4.34 -11.36 -6.14
N GLY A 93 -3.60 -11.66 -5.07
CA GLY A 93 -4.10 -12.46 -3.96
C GLY A 93 -5.34 -11.83 -3.30
N TRP A 94 -5.32 -10.51 -3.09
CA TRP A 94 -6.48 -9.80 -2.54
C TRP A 94 -7.71 -9.85 -3.46
N LEU A 95 -7.52 -9.74 -4.78
CA LEU A 95 -8.59 -9.89 -5.78
C LEU A 95 -9.23 -11.28 -5.71
N VAL A 96 -8.41 -12.33 -5.61
CA VAL A 96 -8.87 -13.72 -5.53
C VAL A 96 -9.59 -13.98 -4.20
N ASP A 97 -9.00 -13.56 -3.09
CA ASP A 97 -9.50 -13.87 -1.75
C ASP A 97 -10.79 -13.11 -1.39
N GLU A 98 -10.97 -11.89 -1.91
CA GLU A 98 -12.06 -11.01 -1.45
C GLU A 98 -12.98 -10.46 -2.56
N PHE A 99 -12.60 -10.59 -3.83
CA PHE A 99 -13.36 -10.00 -4.95
C PHE A 99 -13.78 -11.02 -6.02
N SER A 100 -13.77 -12.32 -5.69
CA SER A 100 -14.26 -13.42 -6.55
C SER A 100 -13.55 -13.56 -7.89
N PHE A 101 -12.32 -13.04 -8.02
CA PHE A 101 -11.50 -13.27 -9.21
C PHE A 101 -10.94 -14.68 -9.23
N SER A 102 -10.85 -15.27 -10.42
CA SER A 102 -9.94 -16.42 -10.61
C SER A 102 -8.49 -15.93 -10.62
N GLN A 103 -7.53 -16.82 -10.33
CA GLN A 103 -6.10 -16.47 -10.43
C GLN A 103 -5.73 -16.03 -11.85
N ALA A 104 -6.31 -16.67 -12.87
CA ALA A 104 -6.06 -16.31 -14.27
C ALA A 104 -6.61 -14.91 -14.61
N ASP A 105 -7.82 -14.59 -14.14
CA ASP A 105 -8.42 -13.27 -14.38
C ASP A 105 -7.65 -12.16 -13.67
N ALA A 106 -7.24 -12.38 -12.41
CA ALA A 106 -6.42 -11.41 -11.68
C ALA A 106 -5.07 -11.18 -12.37
N TYR A 107 -4.41 -12.24 -12.84
CA TYR A 107 -3.15 -12.17 -13.58
C TYR A 107 -3.28 -11.42 -14.91
N CYS A 108 -4.33 -11.71 -15.69
CA CYS A 108 -4.61 -10.98 -16.92
C CYS A 108 -4.93 -9.50 -16.62
N LEU A 109 -5.75 -9.23 -15.61
CA LEU A 109 -6.21 -7.88 -15.27
C LEU A 109 -5.04 -6.94 -14.99
N VAL A 110 -4.08 -7.34 -14.14
CA VAL A 110 -2.94 -6.47 -13.78
C VAL A 110 -2.04 -6.17 -14.99
N SER A 111 -2.06 -7.01 -16.03
CA SER A 111 -1.28 -6.79 -17.25
C SER A 111 -2.03 -6.05 -18.35
N THR A 112 -3.36 -6.15 -18.42
CA THR A 112 -4.16 -5.61 -19.54
C THR A 112 -5.02 -4.42 -19.17
N CYS A 113 -5.18 -4.11 -17.88
CA CYS A 113 -5.95 -2.96 -17.42
C CYS A 113 -5.16 -1.65 -17.59
N PRO A 114 -5.64 -0.66 -18.36
CA PRO A 114 -4.94 0.62 -18.53
C PRO A 114 -4.94 1.49 -17.26
N ASP A 115 -5.81 1.16 -16.30
CA ASP A 115 -5.92 1.87 -15.03
C ASP A 115 -5.20 1.15 -13.88
N PHE A 116 -4.57 -0.01 -14.13
CA PHE A 116 -3.64 -0.59 -13.17
C PHE A 116 -2.42 0.33 -13.03
N ARG A 117 -2.01 0.64 -11.79
CA ARG A 117 -0.91 1.56 -11.51
C ARG A 117 0.07 0.96 -10.53
N ILE A 118 1.36 1.24 -10.76
CA ILE A 118 2.41 1.08 -9.77
C ILE A 118 2.75 2.47 -9.22
N ASN A 119 2.59 2.63 -7.92
CA ASN A 119 3.07 3.78 -7.16
C ASN A 119 4.43 3.42 -6.57
N VAL A 120 5.44 4.27 -6.78
CA VAL A 120 6.74 4.13 -6.13
C VAL A 120 6.81 5.21 -5.06
N TYR A 121 6.69 4.82 -3.80
CA TYR A 121 6.47 5.75 -2.69
C TYR A 121 7.78 6.28 -2.10
N GLN A 122 8.72 5.37 -1.82
CA GLN A 122 10.04 5.68 -1.25
C GLN A 122 11.10 4.94 -2.05
N MET A 123 12.09 5.68 -2.58
CA MET A 123 13.15 5.15 -3.43
C MET A 123 14.49 5.87 -3.18
N LEU A 124 14.83 6.13 -1.93
CA LEU A 124 16.10 6.76 -1.59
C LEU A 124 17.28 5.78 -1.73
N VAL A 125 17.91 5.78 -2.91
CA VAL A 125 18.99 4.83 -3.27
C VAL A 125 20.16 4.88 -2.28
N ALA A 126 20.52 6.09 -1.83
CA ALA A 126 21.74 6.37 -1.06
C ALA A 126 21.76 5.84 0.39
N THR A 127 20.61 5.56 1.00
CA THR A 127 20.52 5.25 2.44
C THR A 127 20.46 3.77 2.76
N GLY A 128 20.41 2.90 1.75
CA GLY A 128 20.22 1.46 1.95
C GLY A 128 18.83 1.04 2.45
N MET A 129 17.92 2.00 2.71
CA MET A 129 16.55 1.74 3.17
C MET A 129 15.72 1.03 2.11
N ASP A 130 14.86 0.10 2.50
CA ASP A 130 13.96 -0.59 1.58
C ASP A 130 13.14 0.37 0.72
N PHE A 131 12.92 -0.01 -0.54
CA PHE A 131 12.05 0.75 -1.43
C PHE A 131 10.60 0.33 -1.22
N VAL A 132 9.67 1.27 -1.39
CA VAL A 132 8.25 1.03 -1.12
C VAL A 132 7.46 1.18 -2.42
N ALA A 133 6.73 0.14 -2.78
CA ALA A 133 5.87 0.12 -3.96
C ALA A 133 4.42 -0.23 -3.59
N GLY A 134 3.47 0.35 -4.32
CA GLY A 134 2.05 0.03 -4.23
C GLY A 134 1.49 -0.37 -5.59
N ALA A 135 0.77 -1.49 -5.65
CA ALA A 135 0.01 -1.92 -6.82
C ALA A 135 -1.46 -1.54 -6.62
N GLU A 136 -1.99 -0.70 -7.51
CA GLU A 136 -3.30 -0.06 -7.39
C GLU A 136 -4.24 -0.46 -8.53
N ILE A 137 -5.50 -0.75 -8.19
CA ILE A 137 -6.57 -0.96 -9.16
C ILE A 137 -7.85 -0.22 -8.74
N PRO A 138 -8.56 0.45 -9.67
CA PRO A 138 -9.83 1.10 -9.36
C PRO A 138 -10.93 0.12 -8.94
N ARG A 139 -11.78 0.55 -8.00
CA ARG A 139 -12.92 -0.21 -7.49
C ARG A 139 -13.98 -0.52 -8.54
N LYS A 140 -14.06 0.25 -9.63
CA LYS A 140 -14.98 0.00 -10.75
C LYS A 140 -14.76 -1.37 -11.43
N TYR A 141 -13.62 -2.02 -11.18
CA TYR A 141 -13.33 -3.37 -11.68
C TYR A 141 -13.64 -4.48 -10.67
N LEU A 142 -14.06 -4.15 -9.45
CA LEU A 142 -14.22 -5.09 -8.34
C LEU A 142 -15.68 -5.52 -8.09
N SER A 143 -16.60 -5.08 -8.96
CA SER A 143 -18.05 -5.29 -8.87
C SER A 143 -18.54 -6.37 -9.80
#